data_AF-A0A1Y2BEP2-F1
#
_entry.id   AF-A0A1Y2BEP2-F1
#
_cell.length_a   1.000
_cell.length_b   1.000
_cell.length_c   1.000
_cell.angle_alpha   90.00
_cell.angle_beta   90.00
_cell.angle_gamma   90.00
#
_symmetry.space_group_name_H-M   'P 1'
#
loop_
_entity.id
_entity.type
_entity.pdbx_description
1 polymer ?
#
loop_
_entity_poly.entity_id
_entity_poly.type
_entity_poly.pdbx_seq_one_letter_code
_entity_poly.pdbx_strand_id
1 'polypeptide(L)'
;MKLLQYLYIIPLIVKAYTSTTTTTTKPGKCGQGVSCPPGYCCSEYGYCGTTDDHCGTGCQPKYGTCKSHSISLDGRCGPEYGGKSCSNGECCSVHGWCGSDDDYCGSGCQKAYGQCSTSPTKSISSDGRCGQSYGKKSCPEGQCCSKYGWCGTGATYCSNNCQSDYGLCYSSSQSKKIGSTVGIKVFEKCLNKKHWALTFDDGPYMYDEYLLDFLKTHGVKATFFVNGNNVMNINSSQGKRIIKRMYNEGHEIGSHTYHHVNLNKQSKAEIENQMKLLEGALENIIGVKPAFVRPPYGSGCSNSTVVNTLGNLGYTGVIMWNVDTLDWSNSGDIDYAISQFRQHLGEPIISLSHCFYETITRDRVLNLVRAEIDYMKDKGYKLVTMSECVGRKAYQ
;
A
#
# COMPACT_ATOMS: atom_id res chain seq x y z
N MET A 1 -70.12 -38.80 29.15
CA MET A 1 -69.58 -39.19 30.46
C MET A 1 -68.40 -38.28 30.79
N LYS A 2 -68.48 -37.64 31.97
CA LYS A 2 -67.47 -37.02 32.85
C LYS A 2 -66.04 -36.77 32.29
N LEU A 3 -65.53 -35.53 32.26
CA LEU A 3 -65.10 -34.63 33.36
C LEU A 3 -63.63 -34.84 33.77
N LEU A 4 -62.95 -33.69 33.97
CA LEU A 4 -61.74 -33.41 34.77
C LEU A 4 -60.40 -33.40 34.00
N GLN A 5 -59.45 -32.47 34.16
CA GLN A 5 -59.27 -31.23 34.94
C GLN A 5 -57.82 -30.77 34.61
N TYR A 6 -57.48 -29.51 34.36
CA TYR A 6 -56.97 -28.51 35.32
C TYR A 6 -56.48 -27.32 34.45
N LEU A 7 -57.12 -26.14 34.45
CA LEU A 7 -56.88 -24.99 35.35
C LEU A 7 -55.39 -24.60 35.44
N TYR A 8 -54.99 -23.40 34.98
CA TYR A 8 -54.97 -22.18 35.82
C TYR A 8 -54.23 -20.96 35.19
N ILE A 9 -54.88 -19.80 35.30
CA ILE A 9 -54.38 -18.40 35.48
C ILE A 9 -53.68 -17.69 34.30
N ILE A 10 -54.42 -16.80 33.63
CA ILE A 10 -53.87 -15.57 33.05
C ILE A 10 -54.26 -14.43 34.02
N PRO A 11 -53.33 -13.81 34.76
CA PRO A 11 -53.61 -12.59 35.47
C PRO A 11 -53.32 -11.42 34.53
N LEU A 12 -54.39 -10.72 34.11
CA LEU A 12 -54.27 -9.32 33.71
C LEU A 12 -53.74 -8.54 34.91
N ILE A 13 -52.46 -8.17 34.87
CA ILE A 13 -51.93 -7.14 35.75
C ILE A 13 -51.82 -5.87 34.93
N VAL A 14 -52.81 -5.00 35.16
CA VAL A 14 -52.75 -3.57 34.90
C VAL A 14 -51.53 -3.02 35.63
N LYS A 15 -50.42 -2.80 34.93
CA LYS A 15 -49.32 -1.99 35.46
C LYS A 15 -49.55 -0.55 35.05
N ALA A 16 -49.87 0.24 36.06
CA ALA A 16 -49.96 1.67 36.04
C ALA A 16 -48.80 2.28 35.25
N TYR A 17 -49.13 3.25 34.40
CA TYR A 17 -48.18 4.21 33.87
C TYR A 17 -47.58 4.97 35.04
N THR A 18 -46.47 4.48 35.58
CA THR A 18 -45.52 5.35 36.25
C THR A 18 -44.87 6.18 35.15
N SER A 19 -45.41 7.38 34.96
CA SER A 19 -44.66 8.50 34.40
C SER A 19 -43.41 8.65 35.26
N THR A 20 -42.33 7.98 34.85
CA THR A 20 -41.00 8.39 35.26
C THR A 20 -40.79 9.72 34.57
N THR A 21 -41.06 10.77 35.32
CA THR A 21 -40.36 12.04 35.23
C THR A 21 -38.85 11.74 35.18
N THR A 22 -38.32 11.48 33.99
CA THR A 22 -36.90 11.71 33.74
C THR A 22 -36.74 13.21 33.77
N THR A 23 -36.50 13.69 34.98
CA THR A 23 -35.86 14.96 35.29
C THR A 23 -34.92 15.33 34.17
N THR A 24 -35.26 16.43 33.51
CA THR A 24 -34.38 17.26 32.70
C THR A 24 -33.18 17.63 33.57
N THR A 25 -32.10 16.87 33.50
CA THR A 25 -30.82 17.23 34.13
C THR A 25 -29.69 16.92 33.17
N LYS A 26 -29.12 18.02 32.66
CA LYS A 26 -27.85 18.23 31.95
C LYS A 26 -26.98 16.99 31.66
N PRO A 27 -26.33 16.92 30.47
CA PRO A 27 -25.22 16.00 30.22
C PRO A 27 -24.11 16.20 31.28
N GLY A 28 -24.11 15.33 32.28
CA GLY A 28 -23.38 15.51 33.53
C GLY A 28 -21.96 14.96 33.43
N LYS A 29 -21.02 15.81 33.02
CA LYS A 29 -19.56 15.58 33.06
C LYS A 29 -19.00 14.45 32.17
N CYS A 30 -17.75 14.63 31.78
CA CYS A 30 -16.93 13.69 31.03
C CYS A 30 -15.47 13.77 31.48
N GLY A 31 -14.67 12.74 31.15
CA GLY A 31 -13.31 12.58 31.65
C GLY A 31 -13.20 11.47 32.70
N GLN A 32 -11.97 11.13 33.11
CA GLN A 32 -11.67 10.03 34.05
C GLN A 32 -12.35 8.69 33.72
N GLY A 33 -12.46 8.36 32.43
CA GLY A 33 -13.05 7.11 31.95
C GLY A 33 -14.55 7.17 31.64
N VAL A 34 -15.19 8.34 31.79
CA VAL A 34 -16.60 8.56 31.44
C VAL A 34 -16.72 9.36 30.14
N SER A 35 -17.46 8.82 29.16
CA SER A 35 -17.70 9.44 27.86
C SER A 35 -19.09 10.07 27.76
N CYS A 36 -19.20 11.15 26.99
CA CYS A 36 -20.46 11.79 26.67
C CYS A 36 -21.37 10.87 25.83
N PRO A 37 -22.70 11.08 25.91
CA PRO A 37 -23.65 10.41 25.03
C PRO A 37 -23.34 10.63 23.55
N PRO A 38 -23.75 9.71 22.66
CA PRO A 38 -23.58 9.90 21.22
C PRO A 38 -24.13 11.24 20.74
N GLY A 39 -23.35 11.97 19.95
CA GLY A 39 -23.70 13.32 19.47
C GLY A 39 -23.33 14.48 20.41
N TYR A 40 -22.75 14.20 21.58
CA TYR A 40 -22.25 15.22 22.51
C TYR A 40 -20.72 15.25 22.54
N CYS A 41 -20.19 16.46 22.70
CA CYS A 41 -18.77 16.77 22.81
C CYS A 41 -18.35 16.89 24.27
N CYS A 42 -17.10 16.61 24.58
CA CYS A 42 -16.55 16.76 25.92
C CYS A 42 -15.63 17.99 25.98
N SER A 43 -15.98 19.03 26.71
CA SER A 43 -15.17 20.25 26.82
C SER A 43 -13.86 20.03 27.58
N GLU A 44 -12.91 20.98 27.50
CA GLU A 44 -11.67 20.95 28.29
C GLU A 44 -11.95 20.93 29.81
N TYR A 45 -13.08 21.51 30.22
CA TYR A 45 -13.53 21.55 31.62
C TYR A 45 -14.24 20.27 32.07
N GLY A 46 -14.33 19.26 31.20
CA GLY A 46 -14.92 17.96 31.52
C GLY A 46 -16.44 17.99 31.59
N TYR A 47 -17.10 18.76 30.72
CA TYR A 47 -18.56 18.80 30.61
C TYR A 47 -19.03 18.38 29.22
N CYS A 48 -20.15 17.67 29.17
CA CYS A 48 -20.77 17.26 27.92
C CYS A 48 -21.69 18.36 27.39
N GLY A 49 -21.60 18.65 26.09
CA GLY A 49 -22.47 19.61 25.42
C GLY A 49 -22.37 19.54 23.91
N THR A 50 -23.25 20.23 23.20
CA THR A 50 -23.31 20.25 21.73
C THR A 50 -22.94 21.60 21.11
N THR A 51 -22.66 22.60 21.95
CA THR A 51 -22.27 23.95 21.50
C THR A 51 -20.78 24.03 21.19
N ASP A 52 -20.34 25.08 20.50
CA ASP A 52 -18.93 25.27 20.16
C ASP A 52 -18.03 25.38 21.39
N ASP A 53 -18.52 25.87 22.53
CA ASP A 53 -17.77 25.86 23.80
C ASP A 53 -17.42 24.44 24.31
N HIS A 54 -18.15 23.42 23.83
CA HIS A 54 -17.93 22.02 24.19
C HIS A 54 -17.27 21.24 23.07
N CYS A 55 -17.57 21.60 21.83
CA CYS A 55 -17.15 20.89 20.63
C CYS A 55 -15.91 21.49 19.94
N GLY A 56 -15.56 22.74 20.27
CA GLY A 56 -14.46 23.51 19.68
C GLY A 56 -13.14 23.33 20.42
N THR A 57 -12.42 24.43 20.66
CA THR A 57 -11.09 24.43 21.30
C THR A 57 -11.12 23.68 22.63
N GLY A 58 -10.17 22.77 22.83
CA GLY A 58 -10.03 22.02 24.08
C GLY A 58 -10.99 20.83 24.23
N CYS A 59 -11.81 20.53 23.22
CA CYS A 59 -12.63 19.33 23.23
C CYS A 59 -11.78 18.06 23.35
N GLN A 60 -12.19 17.12 24.21
CA GLN A 60 -11.48 15.87 24.53
C GLN A 60 -12.02 14.71 23.68
N PRO A 61 -11.37 14.34 22.55
CA PRO A 61 -11.91 13.37 21.58
C PRO A 61 -12.01 11.94 22.13
N LYS A 62 -11.31 11.65 23.23
CA LYS A 62 -11.41 10.37 23.93
C LYS A 62 -12.77 10.16 24.62
N TYR A 63 -13.46 11.26 24.96
CA TYR A 63 -14.67 11.24 25.78
C TYR A 63 -15.87 11.90 25.10
N GLY A 64 -15.78 12.28 23.83
CA GLY A 64 -16.89 12.88 23.07
C GLY A 64 -16.52 13.15 21.60
N THR A 65 -17.50 13.58 20.81
CA THR A 65 -17.30 13.82 19.36
C THR A 65 -16.91 15.28 19.09
N CYS A 66 -15.62 15.58 18.96
CA CYS A 66 -15.15 16.96 18.74
C CYS A 66 -15.39 17.45 17.30
N LYS A 67 -15.70 18.74 17.12
CA LYS A 67 -15.71 19.36 15.80
C LYS A 67 -14.26 19.51 15.34
N SER A 68 -13.93 18.87 14.22
CA SER A 68 -12.66 19.10 13.51
C SER A 68 -12.48 20.60 13.34
N HIS A 69 -11.43 21.16 13.94
CA HIS A 69 -11.15 22.59 13.86
C HIS A 69 -11.05 22.98 12.39
N SER A 70 -11.73 24.06 11.99
CA SER A 70 -11.75 24.54 10.61
C SER A 70 -10.30 24.64 10.10
N ILE A 71 -9.99 23.94 9.01
CA ILE A 71 -8.65 23.95 8.43
C ILE A 71 -8.38 25.35 7.89
N SER A 72 -7.21 25.90 8.24
CA SER A 72 -6.73 27.17 7.72
C SER A 72 -6.54 27.10 6.21
N LEU A 73 -7.20 28.00 5.48
CA LEU A 73 -7.10 28.14 4.02
C LEU A 73 -6.27 29.37 3.61
N ASP A 74 -5.97 30.24 4.57
CA ASP A 74 -5.25 31.51 4.41
C ASP A 74 -3.87 31.49 5.11
N GLY A 75 -3.48 30.33 5.65
CA GLY A 75 -2.22 30.14 6.38
C GLY A 75 -2.23 30.69 7.81
N ARG A 76 -3.36 31.22 8.30
CA ARG A 76 -3.51 31.72 9.69
C ARG A 76 -4.08 30.67 10.61
N CYS A 77 -3.51 30.54 11.80
CA CYS A 77 -3.90 29.55 12.80
C CYS A 77 -3.85 30.13 14.20
N GLY A 78 -4.58 29.53 15.14
CA GLY A 78 -4.58 29.97 16.54
C GLY A 78 -5.89 30.65 16.96
N PRO A 79 -6.01 30.97 18.26
CA PRO A 79 -7.25 31.43 18.86
C PRO A 79 -7.67 32.81 18.34
N GLU A 80 -6.70 33.66 17.98
CA GLU A 80 -6.95 35.01 17.44
C GLU A 80 -7.42 35.00 15.98
N TYR A 81 -7.31 33.87 15.28
CA TYR A 81 -7.61 33.72 13.85
C TYR A 81 -8.79 32.78 13.59
N GLY A 82 -9.80 32.86 14.45
CA GLY A 82 -11.02 32.06 14.35
C GLY A 82 -10.84 30.61 14.76
N GLY A 83 -9.82 30.29 15.57
CA GLY A 83 -9.55 28.93 16.07
C GLY A 83 -9.15 27.94 14.99
N LYS A 84 -8.69 28.43 13.83
CA LYS A 84 -8.31 27.59 12.69
C LYS A 84 -7.02 26.81 12.98
N SER A 85 -6.95 25.60 12.44
CA SER A 85 -5.77 24.72 12.58
C SER A 85 -5.04 24.54 11.25
N CYS A 86 -3.73 24.33 11.32
CA CYS A 86 -2.91 24.10 10.14
C CYS A 86 -3.20 22.74 9.50
N SER A 87 -3.14 22.70 8.17
CA SER A 87 -3.35 21.48 7.38
C SER A 87 -2.09 20.64 7.29
N ASN A 88 -2.19 19.38 6.84
CA ASN A 88 -1.05 18.57 6.39
C ASN A 88 0.11 18.39 7.38
N GLY A 89 -0.16 18.46 8.70
CA GLY A 89 0.85 18.24 9.73
C GLY A 89 1.76 19.45 9.99
N GLU A 90 1.40 20.63 9.50
CA GLU A 90 2.14 21.87 9.76
C GLU A 90 1.98 22.35 11.22
N CYS A 91 2.98 23.12 11.66
CA CYS A 91 3.02 23.77 12.96
C CYS A 91 2.30 25.12 12.93
N CYS A 92 1.70 25.50 14.06
CA CYS A 92 1.13 26.82 14.23
C CYS A 92 2.09 27.67 15.07
N SER A 93 2.72 28.67 14.45
CA SER A 93 3.71 29.51 15.12
C SER A 93 3.09 30.33 16.26
N VAL A 94 3.93 30.89 17.14
CA VAL A 94 3.50 31.82 18.19
C VAL A 94 2.79 33.06 17.63
N HIS A 95 3.03 33.40 16.36
CA HIS A 95 2.42 34.54 15.66
C HIS A 95 1.17 34.17 14.85
N GLY A 96 0.71 32.92 14.96
CA GLY A 96 -0.51 32.44 14.32
C GLY A 96 -0.39 32.22 12.81
N TRP A 97 0.73 31.62 12.40
CA TRP A 97 0.98 31.21 11.02
C TRP A 97 1.28 29.73 10.91
N CYS A 98 0.81 29.11 9.83
CA CYS A 98 1.11 27.73 9.49
C CYS A 98 2.44 27.61 8.75
N GLY A 99 3.26 26.64 9.13
CA GLY A 99 4.50 26.31 8.44
C GLY A 99 5.20 25.10 9.06
N SER A 100 6.23 24.60 8.39
CA SER A 100 6.94 23.37 8.78
C SER A 100 8.34 23.59 9.35
N ASP A 101 8.88 24.81 9.26
CA ASP A 101 10.24 25.13 9.69
C ASP A 101 10.31 25.49 11.18
N ASP A 102 11.52 25.57 11.73
CA ASP A 102 11.77 25.85 13.16
C ASP A 102 11.13 27.15 13.65
N ASP A 103 10.97 28.16 12.79
CA ASP A 103 10.29 29.42 13.14
C ASP A 103 8.79 29.22 13.46
N TYR A 104 8.19 28.15 12.94
CA TYR A 104 6.79 27.78 13.15
C TYR A 104 6.64 26.67 14.18
N CYS A 105 7.54 25.68 14.12
CA CYS A 105 7.52 24.49 14.95
C CYS A 105 8.27 24.62 16.27
N GLY A 106 9.08 25.67 16.42
CA GLY A 106 9.97 25.88 17.56
C GLY A 106 9.28 26.42 18.81
N SER A 107 10.02 27.21 19.58
CA SER A 107 9.56 27.73 20.87
C SER A 107 8.35 28.66 20.70
N GLY A 108 7.23 28.31 21.34
CA GLY A 108 5.98 29.08 21.27
C GLY A 108 4.97 28.54 20.25
N CYS A 109 5.25 27.42 19.60
CA CYS A 109 4.27 26.77 18.74
C CYS A 109 2.98 26.38 19.50
N GLN A 110 1.83 26.69 18.90
CA GLN A 110 0.51 26.55 19.48
C GLN A 110 -0.06 25.14 19.22
N LYS A 111 0.18 24.22 20.17
CA LYS A 111 -0.16 22.78 20.06
C LYS A 111 -1.64 22.45 19.79
N ALA A 112 -2.56 23.34 20.15
CA ALA A 112 -3.98 23.15 19.87
C ALA A 112 -4.35 23.40 18.40
N TYR A 113 -3.45 24.02 17.63
CA TYR A 113 -3.71 24.51 16.27
C TYR A 113 -2.67 24.06 15.23
N GLY A 114 -1.65 23.28 15.62
CA GLY A 114 -0.63 22.70 14.74
C GLY A 114 0.27 21.67 15.43
N GLN A 115 1.09 20.95 14.65
CA GLN A 115 1.91 19.84 15.16
C GLN A 115 3.26 20.28 15.74
N CYS A 116 3.25 20.86 16.94
CA CYS A 116 4.47 21.37 17.57
C CYS A 116 5.38 20.25 18.09
N SER A 117 6.57 20.13 17.48
CA SER A 117 7.62 19.21 17.93
C SER A 117 8.24 19.70 19.25
N THR A 118 7.90 19.06 20.38
CA THR A 118 8.66 19.27 21.62
C THR A 118 9.79 18.26 21.74
N SER A 119 10.93 18.56 21.13
CA SER A 119 12.25 18.05 21.56
C SER A 119 13.39 18.88 20.95
N PRO A 120 14.51 19.05 21.67
CA PRO A 120 15.51 20.07 21.40
C PRO A 120 16.18 19.85 20.04
N THR A 121 16.32 20.94 19.29
CA THR A 121 16.93 20.99 17.96
C THR A 121 18.34 20.42 18.01
N LYS A 122 18.53 19.25 17.39
CA LYS A 122 19.86 18.71 17.09
C LYS A 122 20.47 19.60 16.01
N SER A 123 21.59 20.25 16.28
CA SER A 123 22.29 21.10 15.30
C SER A 123 22.66 20.26 14.07
N ILE A 124 22.19 20.64 12.87
CA ILE A 124 22.47 19.88 11.65
C ILE A 124 23.86 20.25 11.09
N SER A 125 24.61 19.24 10.69
CA SER A 125 25.96 19.36 10.13
C SER A 125 25.94 19.97 8.74
N SER A 126 26.69 21.06 8.56
CA SER A 126 26.93 21.73 7.28
C SER A 126 28.31 21.41 6.67
N ASP A 127 29.22 20.82 7.45
CA ASP A 127 30.60 20.49 7.07
C ASP A 127 30.81 18.98 6.85
N GLY A 128 29.72 18.20 6.92
CA GLY A 128 29.74 16.74 6.79
C GLY A 128 30.25 16.01 8.03
N ARG A 129 30.55 16.70 9.13
CA ARG A 129 30.99 16.10 10.40
C ARG A 129 29.85 15.98 11.40
N CYS A 130 29.75 14.83 12.04
CA CYS A 130 28.69 14.52 13.00
C CYS A 130 29.24 13.77 14.19
N GLY A 131 28.55 13.80 15.33
CA GLY A 131 28.95 13.05 16.52
C GLY A 131 29.35 13.92 17.69
N GLN A 132 29.52 13.27 18.85
CA GLN A 132 29.86 13.91 20.11
C GLN A 132 31.13 14.78 20.03
N SER A 133 32.14 14.33 19.26
CA SER A 133 33.42 15.03 19.08
C SER A 133 33.38 16.19 18.08
N TYR A 134 32.27 16.37 17.35
CA TYR A 134 32.13 17.36 16.27
C TYR A 134 30.98 18.33 16.55
N GLY A 135 30.98 18.89 17.76
CA GLY A 135 29.99 19.89 18.17
C GLY A 135 28.58 19.34 18.38
N LYS A 136 28.44 18.02 18.63
CA LYS A 136 27.15 17.33 18.78
C LYS A 136 26.21 17.49 17.58
N LYS A 137 26.79 17.76 16.40
CA LYS A 137 26.05 17.95 15.16
C LYS A 137 25.49 16.62 14.66
N SER A 138 24.28 16.65 14.13
CA SER A 138 23.61 15.52 13.47
C SER A 138 23.68 15.64 11.95
N CYS A 139 23.66 14.52 11.25
CA CYS A 139 23.65 14.54 9.79
C CYS A 139 22.32 15.07 9.22
N PRO A 140 22.36 15.63 8.00
CA PRO A 140 21.14 15.96 7.25
C PRO A 140 20.20 14.76 7.14
N GLU A 141 18.92 15.04 6.94
CA GLU A 141 17.88 14.01 6.84
C GLU A 141 18.26 12.89 5.86
N GLY A 142 18.01 11.64 6.26
CA GLY A 142 18.33 10.46 5.44
C GLY A 142 19.79 10.01 5.47
N GLN A 143 20.68 10.73 6.16
CA GLN A 143 22.10 10.35 6.27
C GLN A 143 22.43 9.71 7.62
N CYS A 144 23.47 8.87 7.59
CA CYS A 144 24.00 8.16 8.73
C CYS A 144 25.24 8.86 9.26
N CYS A 145 25.44 8.82 10.58
CA CYS A 145 26.67 9.30 11.18
C CYS A 145 27.63 8.13 11.41
N SER A 146 28.68 8.03 10.61
CA SER A 146 29.65 6.93 10.72
C SER A 146 30.35 6.91 12.07
N LYS A 147 30.97 5.77 12.41
CA LYS A 147 31.84 5.65 13.60
C LYS A 147 33.01 6.63 13.63
N TYR A 148 33.36 7.22 12.48
CA TYR A 148 34.44 8.20 12.32
C TYR A 148 33.95 9.65 12.31
N GLY A 149 32.65 9.87 12.55
CA GLY A 149 32.04 11.20 12.62
C GLY A 149 31.89 11.88 11.26
N TRP A 150 31.45 11.12 10.27
CA TRP A 150 31.14 11.60 8.92
C TRP A 150 29.71 11.27 8.54
N CYS A 151 29.05 12.24 7.90
CA CYS A 151 27.74 12.06 7.30
C CYS A 151 27.84 11.42 5.93
N GLY A 152 26.92 10.50 5.65
CA GLY A 152 26.80 9.88 4.33
C GLY A 152 25.75 8.77 4.31
N THR A 153 25.60 8.13 3.17
CA THR A 153 24.64 7.04 2.95
C THR A 153 25.37 5.74 2.62
N GLY A 154 24.73 4.60 2.87
CA GLY A 154 25.30 3.28 2.59
C GLY A 154 26.05 2.65 3.75
N ALA A 155 26.48 1.39 3.57
CA ALA A 155 26.95 0.54 4.67
C ALA A 155 28.18 1.11 5.41
N THR A 156 29.05 1.83 4.72
CA THR A 156 30.24 2.49 5.28
C THR A 156 29.91 3.54 6.35
N TYR A 157 28.73 4.17 6.26
CA TYR A 157 28.28 5.19 7.20
C TYR A 157 27.24 4.64 8.19
N CYS A 158 26.36 3.77 7.71
CA CYS A 158 25.19 3.32 8.45
C CYS A 158 25.39 2.02 9.24
N SER A 159 26.46 1.26 9.01
CA SER A 159 26.64 -0.07 9.61
C SER A 159 27.53 -0.03 10.86
N ASN A 160 28.64 -0.80 10.89
CA ASN A 160 29.46 -1.06 12.07
C ASN A 160 29.80 0.22 12.87
N ASN A 161 29.28 0.30 14.10
CA ASN A 161 29.51 1.37 15.09
C ASN A 161 29.04 2.78 14.64
N CYS A 162 28.04 2.87 13.77
CA CYS A 162 27.37 4.12 13.46
C CYS A 162 26.82 4.81 14.73
N GLN A 163 26.89 6.14 14.80
CA GLN A 163 26.50 6.95 15.95
C GLN A 163 25.02 7.38 15.84
N SER A 164 24.11 6.55 16.37
CA SER A 164 22.64 6.71 16.21
C SER A 164 22.06 7.99 16.81
N ASP A 165 22.78 8.59 17.76
CA ASP A 165 22.37 9.86 18.35
C ASP A 165 22.52 11.04 17.38
N TYR A 166 23.30 10.87 16.30
CA TYR A 166 23.68 11.94 15.37
C TYR A 166 23.38 11.61 13.89
N GLY A 167 22.67 10.53 13.60
CA GLY A 167 22.24 10.14 12.25
C GLY A 167 21.53 8.79 12.25
N LEU A 168 21.07 8.36 11.08
CA LEU A 168 20.49 7.02 10.92
C LEU A 168 21.55 5.95 11.14
N CYS A 169 21.19 4.83 11.76
CA CYS A 169 22.05 3.65 11.82
C CYS A 169 21.25 2.40 11.52
N TYR A 170 21.88 1.44 10.86
CA TYR A 170 21.33 0.12 10.65
C TYR A 170 21.43 -0.64 11.98
N SER A 171 20.32 -0.70 12.71
CA SER A 171 20.28 -1.39 13.99
C SER A 171 20.41 -2.90 13.79
N SER A 172 21.57 -3.44 14.18
CA SER A 172 21.64 -4.81 14.66
C SER A 172 20.93 -4.85 16.01
N SER A 173 19.92 -5.72 16.16
CA SER A 173 19.14 -6.02 17.37
C SER A 173 17.85 -5.21 17.63
N GLN A 174 16.77 -5.63 16.97
CA GLN A 174 15.51 -5.97 17.65
C GLN A 174 14.70 -6.94 16.79
N SER A 175 15.03 -8.22 16.94
CA SER A 175 14.24 -9.36 16.53
C SER A 175 13.12 -9.59 17.55
N LYS A 176 11.91 -9.15 17.23
CA LYS A 176 10.66 -9.73 17.75
C LYS A 176 9.75 -9.96 16.54
N LYS A 177 9.33 -11.21 16.35
CA LYS A 177 8.58 -11.73 15.19
C LYS A 177 7.45 -10.79 14.73
N ILE A 178 7.69 -10.06 13.65
CA ILE A 178 6.71 -9.74 12.60
C ILE A 178 7.43 -10.11 11.29
N GLY A 179 6.70 -10.72 10.36
CA GLY A 179 7.21 -11.44 9.19
C GLY A 179 8.42 -10.81 8.51
N SER A 180 9.38 -11.67 8.15
CA SER A 180 10.53 -11.36 7.30
C SER A 180 10.20 -10.29 6.27
N THR A 181 10.68 -9.05 6.48
CA THR A 181 10.68 -8.03 5.43
C THR A 181 11.79 -8.39 4.45
N VAL A 182 11.47 -9.35 3.57
CA VAL A 182 12.31 -9.66 2.43
C VAL A 182 12.32 -8.40 1.56
N GLY A 183 13.39 -7.60 1.64
CA GLY A 183 13.52 -6.37 0.87
C GLY A 183 13.15 -6.58 -0.60
N ILE A 184 12.48 -5.60 -1.18
CA ILE A 184 12.06 -5.62 -2.58
C ILE A 184 13.29 -5.86 -3.47
N LYS A 185 13.18 -6.77 -4.44
CA LYS A 185 14.24 -7.06 -5.41
C LYS A 185 13.70 -6.95 -6.83
N VAL A 186 14.57 -6.56 -7.75
CA VAL A 186 14.31 -6.62 -9.19
C VAL A 186 14.73 -7.99 -9.70
N PHE A 187 13.88 -8.63 -10.50
CA PHE A 187 14.14 -9.93 -11.12
C PHE A 187 13.95 -9.83 -12.63
N GLU A 188 15.01 -10.10 -13.39
CA GLU A 188 14.97 -10.14 -14.86
C GLU A 188 14.86 -11.58 -15.39
N LYS A 189 15.18 -12.56 -14.54
CA LYS A 189 15.15 -13.99 -14.87
C LYS A 189 14.88 -14.84 -13.64
N CYS A 190 14.50 -16.10 -13.84
CA CYS A 190 14.38 -17.06 -12.74
C CYS A 190 15.74 -17.37 -12.10
N LEU A 191 15.70 -17.88 -10.87
CA LEU A 191 16.88 -18.23 -10.09
C LEU A 191 17.54 -19.54 -10.57
N ASN A 192 16.73 -20.51 -11.00
CA ASN A 192 17.19 -21.86 -11.33
C ASN A 192 17.31 -22.04 -12.85
N LYS A 193 18.40 -22.66 -13.31
CA LYS A 193 18.61 -22.97 -14.73
C LYS A 193 17.43 -23.76 -15.30
N LYS A 194 17.09 -23.49 -16.57
CA LYS A 194 15.99 -24.14 -17.30
C LYS A 194 14.60 -23.96 -16.65
N HIS A 195 14.45 -23.08 -15.66
CA HIS A 195 13.13 -22.60 -15.27
C HIS A 195 12.66 -21.55 -16.27
N TRP A 196 11.38 -21.59 -16.60
CA TRP A 196 10.70 -20.58 -17.40
C TRP A 196 9.40 -20.17 -16.72
N ALA A 197 9.28 -18.88 -16.40
CA ALA A 197 8.01 -18.27 -16.04
C ALA A 197 7.36 -17.64 -17.27
N LEU A 198 6.22 -18.22 -17.68
CA LEU A 198 5.34 -17.66 -18.70
C LEU A 198 4.50 -16.54 -18.08
N THR A 199 4.54 -15.33 -18.64
CA THR A 199 3.83 -14.18 -18.08
C THR A 199 3.06 -13.37 -19.11
N PHE A 200 1.95 -12.77 -18.68
CA PHE A 200 1.08 -11.94 -19.52
C PHE A 200 0.75 -10.61 -18.82
N ASP A 201 0.87 -9.51 -19.56
CA ASP A 201 0.58 -8.16 -19.07
C ASP A 201 -0.77 -7.63 -19.60
N ASP A 202 -1.19 -6.49 -19.08
CA ASP A 202 -2.34 -5.66 -19.50
C ASP A 202 -3.75 -6.20 -19.24
N GLY A 203 -3.87 -7.47 -18.85
CA GLY A 203 -5.15 -8.08 -18.51
C GLY A 203 -5.85 -7.45 -17.29
N PRO A 204 -7.09 -7.85 -16.97
CA PRO A 204 -7.84 -8.91 -17.66
C PRO A 204 -8.36 -8.44 -19.02
N TYR A 205 -8.52 -9.36 -19.96
CA TYR A 205 -9.14 -9.14 -21.26
C TYR A 205 -10.06 -10.31 -21.64
N MET A 206 -11.00 -10.09 -22.57
CA MET A 206 -12.02 -11.10 -22.90
C MET A 206 -11.45 -12.42 -23.42
N TYR A 207 -10.26 -12.42 -24.04
CA TYR A 207 -9.62 -13.64 -24.50
C TYR A 207 -8.94 -14.46 -23.39
N ASP A 208 -8.78 -13.89 -22.20
CA ASP A 208 -8.19 -14.60 -21.06
C ASP A 208 -9.04 -15.81 -20.64
N GLU A 209 -10.36 -15.77 -20.85
CA GLU A 209 -11.21 -16.93 -20.55
C GLU A 209 -10.83 -18.17 -21.36
N TYR A 210 -10.47 -17.98 -22.63
CA TYR A 210 -10.01 -19.04 -23.53
C TYR A 210 -8.56 -19.43 -23.24
N LEU A 211 -7.71 -18.46 -22.92
CA LEU A 211 -6.33 -18.72 -22.52
C LEU A 211 -6.28 -19.56 -21.24
N LEU A 212 -7.14 -19.28 -20.25
CA LEU A 212 -7.22 -20.06 -19.02
C LEU A 212 -7.67 -21.51 -19.30
N ASP A 213 -8.67 -21.71 -20.16
CA ASP A 213 -9.08 -23.06 -20.60
C ASP A 213 -7.92 -23.81 -21.28
N PHE A 214 -7.18 -23.10 -22.15
CA PHE A 214 -6.00 -23.64 -22.81
C PHE A 214 -4.90 -24.02 -21.81
N LEU A 215 -4.54 -23.14 -20.89
CA LEU A 215 -3.50 -23.40 -19.88
C LEU A 215 -3.89 -24.57 -18.97
N LYS A 216 -5.16 -24.64 -18.57
CA LYS A 216 -5.71 -25.75 -17.78
C LYS A 216 -5.59 -27.09 -18.51
N THR A 217 -5.97 -27.15 -19.78
CA THR A 217 -5.87 -28.38 -20.59
C THR A 217 -4.42 -28.83 -20.81
N HIS A 218 -3.46 -27.91 -20.80
CA HIS A 218 -2.04 -28.21 -20.96
C HIS A 218 -1.30 -28.44 -19.62
N GLY A 219 -2.01 -28.33 -18.49
CA GLY A 219 -1.45 -28.50 -17.16
C GLY A 219 -0.39 -27.44 -16.80
N VAL A 220 -0.49 -26.23 -17.37
CA VAL A 220 0.49 -25.16 -17.22
C VAL A 220 -0.06 -24.05 -16.32
N LYS A 221 0.80 -23.44 -15.50
CA LYS A 221 0.51 -22.22 -14.75
C LYS A 221 1.36 -21.07 -15.28
N ALA A 222 0.69 -19.96 -15.58
CA ALA A 222 1.30 -18.67 -15.90
C ALA A 222 1.18 -17.66 -14.75
N THR A 223 1.81 -16.49 -14.92
CA THR A 223 1.65 -15.31 -14.06
C THR A 223 1.04 -14.17 -14.87
N PHE A 224 -0.03 -13.54 -14.35
CA PHE A 224 -0.71 -12.43 -15.01
C PHE A 224 -0.43 -11.14 -14.25
N PHE A 225 0.21 -10.15 -14.90
CA PHE A 225 0.36 -8.81 -14.36
C PHE A 225 -0.83 -7.97 -14.84
N VAL A 226 -1.79 -7.78 -13.95
CA VAL A 226 -3.10 -7.21 -14.31
C VAL A 226 -3.19 -5.72 -14.00
N ASN A 227 -3.97 -5.00 -14.78
CA ASN A 227 -4.43 -3.66 -14.48
C ASN A 227 -5.80 -3.65 -13.80
N GLY A 228 -6.13 -2.50 -13.22
CA GLY A 228 -7.45 -2.27 -12.64
C GLY A 228 -8.46 -1.72 -13.64
N ASN A 229 -8.05 -0.75 -14.46
CA ASN A 229 -8.86 -0.15 -15.50
C ASN A 229 -7.96 0.33 -16.65
N ASN A 230 -7.66 -0.61 -17.54
CA ASN A 230 -6.88 -0.40 -18.78
C ASN A 230 -7.71 -0.91 -19.97
N VAL A 231 -7.52 -2.16 -20.39
CA VAL A 231 -8.26 -2.78 -21.51
C VAL A 231 -9.63 -3.32 -21.10
N MET A 232 -9.78 -3.64 -19.81
CA MET A 232 -11.04 -3.99 -19.17
C MET A 232 -11.03 -3.41 -17.76
N ASN A 233 -12.20 -2.97 -17.29
CA ASN A 233 -12.38 -2.64 -15.88
C ASN A 233 -12.45 -3.95 -15.07
N ILE A 234 -11.49 -4.15 -14.17
CA ILE A 234 -11.37 -5.32 -13.30
C ILE A 234 -12.62 -5.56 -12.44
N ASN A 235 -13.37 -4.49 -12.13
CA ASN A 235 -14.58 -4.54 -11.31
C ASN A 235 -15.84 -4.88 -12.11
N SER A 236 -15.77 -4.94 -13.43
CA SER A 236 -16.85 -5.44 -14.28
C SER A 236 -17.17 -6.91 -13.97
N SER A 237 -18.38 -7.37 -14.31
CA SER A 237 -18.76 -8.78 -14.09
C SER A 237 -17.82 -9.77 -14.78
N GLN A 238 -17.32 -9.43 -15.97
CA GLN A 238 -16.37 -10.28 -16.70
C GLN A 238 -14.95 -10.18 -16.12
N GLY A 239 -14.47 -8.98 -15.79
CA GLY A 239 -13.17 -8.79 -15.13
C GLY A 239 -13.07 -9.57 -13.82
N LYS A 240 -14.08 -9.44 -12.95
CA LYS A 240 -14.16 -10.21 -11.69
C LYS A 240 -14.15 -11.73 -11.92
N ARG A 241 -14.82 -12.20 -12.97
CA ARG A 241 -14.86 -13.62 -13.33
C ARG A 241 -13.48 -14.12 -13.77
N ILE A 242 -12.82 -13.39 -14.67
CA ILE A 242 -11.47 -13.73 -15.17
C ILE A 242 -10.46 -13.77 -14.03
N ILE A 243 -10.41 -12.73 -13.18
CA ILE A 243 -9.49 -12.67 -12.03
C ILE A 243 -9.72 -13.82 -11.06
N LYS A 244 -10.98 -14.15 -10.74
CA LYS A 244 -11.30 -15.30 -9.89
C LYS A 244 -10.83 -16.61 -10.52
N ARG A 245 -10.99 -16.77 -11.83
CA ARG A 245 -10.50 -17.97 -12.55
C ARG A 245 -8.98 -18.05 -12.50
N MET A 246 -8.26 -16.98 -12.83
CA MET A 246 -6.79 -16.91 -12.72
C MET A 246 -6.33 -17.44 -11.35
N TYR A 247 -6.87 -16.87 -10.27
CA TYR A 247 -6.51 -17.27 -8.91
C TYR A 247 -6.91 -18.72 -8.56
N ASN A 248 -8.17 -19.10 -8.76
CA ASN A 248 -8.68 -20.42 -8.38
C ASN A 248 -8.08 -21.56 -9.19
N GLU A 249 -7.67 -21.28 -10.43
CA GLU A 249 -6.99 -22.25 -11.28
C GLU A 249 -5.49 -22.33 -10.98
N GLY A 250 -4.98 -21.58 -9.98
CA GLY A 250 -3.60 -21.68 -9.50
C GLY A 250 -2.59 -20.89 -10.32
N HIS A 251 -3.04 -19.93 -11.13
CA HIS A 251 -2.17 -18.92 -11.71
C HIS A 251 -1.81 -17.87 -10.67
N GLU A 252 -0.67 -17.22 -10.85
CA GLU A 252 -0.28 -16.12 -9.98
C GLU A 252 -0.70 -14.79 -10.60
N ILE A 253 -1.05 -13.83 -9.75
CA ILE A 253 -1.49 -12.50 -10.16
C ILE A 253 -0.54 -11.48 -9.55
N GLY A 254 0.14 -10.73 -10.41
CA GLY A 254 0.96 -9.58 -10.06
C GLY A 254 0.24 -8.27 -10.39
N SER A 255 0.73 -7.18 -9.81
CA SER A 255 0.24 -5.83 -10.11
C SER A 255 0.91 -5.28 -11.37
N HIS A 256 0.12 -4.67 -12.26
CA HIS A 256 0.62 -3.86 -13.37
C HIS A 256 0.19 -2.39 -13.26
N THR A 257 -0.10 -1.91 -12.04
CA THR A 257 -0.76 -0.61 -11.72
C THR A 257 -2.24 -0.56 -12.10
N TYR A 258 -3.00 0.37 -11.53
CA TYR A 258 -4.43 0.46 -11.84
C TYR A 258 -4.71 0.98 -13.27
N HIS A 259 -4.03 2.04 -13.72
CA HIS A 259 -4.29 2.71 -15.01
C HIS A 259 -3.14 2.58 -16.03
N HIS A 260 -2.24 1.61 -15.86
CA HIS A 260 -1.08 1.42 -16.76
C HIS A 260 -0.21 2.69 -16.88
N VAL A 261 0.07 3.35 -15.74
CA VAL A 261 0.89 4.58 -15.74
C VAL A 261 2.38 4.26 -15.69
N ASN A 262 3.19 5.10 -16.33
CA ASN A 262 4.65 5.01 -16.20
C ASN A 262 5.07 5.49 -14.81
N LEU A 263 5.37 4.55 -13.90
CA LEU A 263 5.74 4.82 -12.51
C LEU A 263 6.94 5.76 -12.38
N ASN A 264 7.88 5.75 -13.34
CA ASN A 264 9.06 6.61 -13.33
C ASN A 264 8.72 8.11 -13.54
N LYS A 265 7.52 8.40 -14.03
CA LYS A 265 6.99 9.76 -14.23
C LYS A 265 5.99 10.19 -13.16
N GLN A 266 5.80 9.36 -12.13
CA GLN A 266 4.82 9.62 -11.07
C GLN A 266 5.52 10.07 -9.79
N SER A 267 4.85 10.91 -9.01
CA SER A 267 5.20 11.19 -7.63
C SER A 267 4.95 9.98 -6.74
N LYS A 268 5.55 9.95 -5.53
CA LYS A 268 5.29 8.92 -4.53
C LYS A 268 3.79 8.72 -4.26
N ALA A 269 3.03 9.80 -4.08
CA ALA A 269 1.61 9.74 -3.78
C ALA A 269 0.80 9.13 -4.93
N GLU A 270 1.14 9.46 -6.17
CA GLU A 270 0.50 8.88 -7.36
C GLU A 270 0.83 7.39 -7.50
N ILE A 271 2.08 6.98 -7.26
CA ILE A 271 2.48 5.58 -7.23
C ILE A 271 1.65 4.84 -6.18
N GLU A 272 1.60 5.33 -4.94
CA GLU A 272 0.81 4.71 -3.87
C GLU A 272 -0.66 4.57 -4.25
N ASN A 273 -1.25 5.60 -4.84
CA ASN A 273 -2.64 5.56 -5.28
C ASN A 273 -2.87 4.48 -6.36
N GLN A 274 -1.99 4.39 -7.36
CA GLN A 274 -2.08 3.40 -8.43
C GLN A 274 -1.99 1.96 -7.91
N MET A 275 -1.11 1.71 -6.93
CA MET A 275 -0.96 0.38 -6.36
C MET A 275 -2.15 0.04 -5.44
N LYS A 276 -2.52 0.94 -4.53
CA LYS A 276 -3.59 0.74 -3.54
C LYS A 276 -4.97 0.54 -4.19
N LEU A 277 -5.26 1.24 -5.29
CA LEU A 277 -6.51 1.04 -6.04
C LEU A 277 -6.62 -0.39 -6.58
N LEU A 278 -5.54 -0.92 -7.14
CA LEU A 278 -5.52 -2.27 -7.69
C LEU A 278 -5.50 -3.32 -6.57
N GLU A 279 -4.73 -3.10 -5.51
CA GLU A 279 -4.73 -3.95 -4.32
C GLU A 279 -6.11 -4.07 -3.71
N GLY A 280 -6.83 -2.95 -3.54
CA GLY A 280 -8.20 -2.97 -3.01
C GLY A 280 -9.17 -3.71 -3.94
N ALA A 281 -9.02 -3.58 -5.26
CA ALA A 281 -9.82 -4.36 -6.20
C ALA A 281 -9.54 -5.88 -6.09
N LEU A 282 -8.27 -6.27 -6.06
CA LEU A 282 -7.87 -7.68 -5.94
C LEU A 282 -8.28 -8.28 -4.57
N GLU A 283 -8.07 -7.56 -3.48
CA GLU A 283 -8.51 -7.98 -2.14
C GLU A 283 -10.02 -8.19 -2.09
N ASN A 284 -10.81 -7.32 -2.72
CA ASN A 284 -12.27 -7.50 -2.81
C ASN A 284 -12.71 -8.69 -3.68
N ILE A 285 -11.93 -9.07 -4.70
CA ILE A 285 -12.30 -10.12 -5.66
C ILE A 285 -11.83 -11.51 -5.20
N ILE A 286 -10.60 -11.59 -4.69
CA ILE A 286 -9.89 -12.85 -4.37
C ILE A 286 -9.30 -12.89 -2.95
N GLY A 287 -9.45 -11.84 -2.15
CA GLY A 287 -9.05 -11.83 -0.72
C GLY A 287 -7.55 -11.70 -0.47
N VAL A 288 -6.74 -11.41 -1.49
CA VAL A 288 -5.27 -11.31 -1.37
C VAL A 288 -4.74 -10.09 -2.11
N LYS A 289 -3.59 -9.58 -1.66
CA LYS A 289 -2.83 -8.50 -2.32
C LYS A 289 -1.60 -9.07 -3.01
N PRO A 290 -1.26 -8.62 -4.22
CA PRO A 290 -0.06 -9.07 -4.91
C PRO A 290 1.20 -8.58 -4.18
N ALA A 291 2.20 -9.45 -4.09
CA ALA A 291 3.55 -9.11 -3.63
C ALA A 291 4.52 -8.87 -4.79
N PHE A 292 4.09 -9.14 -6.03
CA PHE A 292 4.85 -8.89 -7.25
C PHE A 292 4.24 -7.75 -8.06
N VAL A 293 5.10 -6.94 -8.66
CA VAL A 293 4.73 -5.85 -9.55
C VAL A 293 5.59 -5.92 -10.80
N ARG A 294 4.99 -5.72 -11.97
CA ARG A 294 5.72 -5.37 -13.18
C ARG A 294 5.38 -3.92 -13.51
N PRO A 295 6.36 -2.99 -13.54
CA PRO A 295 6.08 -1.61 -13.92
C PRO A 295 5.69 -1.51 -15.40
N PRO A 296 4.61 -0.79 -15.77
CA PRO A 296 4.32 -0.46 -17.16
C PRO A 296 5.54 0.09 -17.89
N TYR A 297 5.70 -0.33 -19.15
CA TYR A 297 6.84 0.03 -20.01
C TYR A 297 8.21 -0.42 -19.49
N GLY A 298 8.27 -1.29 -18.47
CA GLY A 298 9.51 -1.67 -17.80
C GLY A 298 10.23 -0.51 -17.09
N SER A 299 9.51 0.56 -16.76
CA SER A 299 10.11 1.82 -16.34
C SER A 299 10.01 2.04 -14.83
N GLY A 300 11.12 2.42 -14.19
CA GLY A 300 11.16 2.82 -12.77
C GLY A 300 11.96 1.89 -11.86
N CYS A 301 12.51 0.78 -12.38
CA CYS A 301 13.24 -0.22 -11.56
C CYS A 301 14.56 0.28 -10.94
N SER A 302 15.13 1.36 -11.49
CA SER A 302 16.32 2.04 -10.95
C SER A 302 15.98 3.35 -10.21
N ASN A 303 14.70 3.75 -10.17
CA ASN A 303 14.26 4.95 -9.49
C ASN A 303 14.01 4.64 -8.02
N SER A 304 14.79 5.26 -7.13
CA SER A 304 14.70 5.03 -5.68
C SER A 304 13.32 5.39 -5.11
N THR A 305 12.66 6.44 -5.62
CA THR A 305 11.29 6.79 -5.22
C THR A 305 10.33 5.67 -5.56
N VAL A 306 10.41 5.09 -6.76
CA VAL A 306 9.55 3.98 -7.19
C VAL A 306 9.82 2.74 -6.33
N VAL A 307 11.07 2.28 -6.26
CA VAL A 307 11.44 1.05 -5.56
C VAL A 307 11.14 1.13 -4.07
N ASN A 308 11.47 2.26 -3.41
CA ASN A 308 11.18 2.45 -1.99
C ASN A 308 9.67 2.51 -1.71
N THR A 309 8.91 3.19 -2.58
CA THR A 309 7.45 3.26 -2.42
C THR A 309 6.82 1.87 -2.54
N LEU A 310 7.20 1.10 -3.56
CA LEU A 310 6.74 -0.28 -3.73
C LEU A 310 7.13 -1.17 -2.53
N GLY A 311 8.37 -1.05 -2.03
CA GLY A 311 8.82 -1.79 -0.85
C GLY A 311 8.00 -1.45 0.40
N ASN A 312 7.69 -0.17 0.61
CA ASN A 312 6.86 0.29 1.73
C ASN A 312 5.40 -0.18 1.64
N LEU A 313 4.92 -0.49 0.43
CA LEU A 313 3.58 -1.06 0.18
C LEU A 313 3.56 -2.60 0.29
N GLY A 314 4.67 -3.23 0.65
CA GLY A 314 4.75 -4.69 0.83
C GLY A 314 5.08 -5.48 -0.43
N TYR A 315 5.38 -4.81 -1.57
CA TYR A 315 5.91 -5.53 -2.73
C TYR A 315 7.30 -6.07 -2.44
N THR A 316 7.50 -7.33 -2.80
CA THR A 316 8.75 -8.05 -2.56
C THR A 316 9.51 -8.34 -3.86
N GLY A 317 8.87 -8.22 -5.02
CA GLY A 317 9.48 -8.45 -6.33
C GLY A 317 9.01 -7.46 -7.39
N VAL A 318 9.95 -6.71 -7.97
CA VAL A 318 9.77 -6.01 -9.25
C VAL A 318 10.17 -6.99 -10.35
N ILE A 319 9.22 -7.41 -11.18
CA ILE A 319 9.40 -8.47 -12.16
C ILE A 319 9.57 -7.87 -13.55
N MET A 320 10.76 -8.03 -14.10
CA MET A 320 11.11 -7.68 -15.47
C MET A 320 11.04 -8.93 -16.34
N TRP A 321 11.79 -8.96 -17.43
CA TRP A 321 11.89 -10.07 -18.36
C TRP A 321 13.27 -10.07 -19.01
N ASN A 322 13.69 -11.23 -19.50
CA ASN A 322 14.86 -11.38 -20.36
C ASN A 322 14.52 -11.95 -21.73
N VAL A 323 13.25 -12.31 -21.97
CA VAL A 323 12.71 -12.64 -23.29
C VAL A 323 11.47 -11.81 -23.52
N ASP A 324 11.54 -10.86 -24.45
CA ASP A 324 10.38 -10.12 -24.93
C ASP A 324 9.89 -10.79 -26.22
N THR A 325 8.64 -11.25 -26.25
CA THR A 325 8.08 -11.89 -27.46
C THR A 325 7.80 -10.88 -28.55
N LEU A 326 7.68 -9.58 -28.19
CA LEU A 326 7.25 -8.50 -29.06
C LEU A 326 5.94 -8.82 -29.81
N ASP A 327 5.08 -9.62 -29.20
CA ASP A 327 3.76 -10.02 -29.70
C ASP A 327 2.90 -8.80 -30.08
N TRP A 328 2.93 -7.75 -29.26
CA TRP A 328 2.18 -6.52 -29.48
C TRP A 328 2.65 -5.71 -30.70
N SER A 329 3.93 -5.75 -31.04
CA SER A 329 4.50 -4.97 -32.16
C SER A 329 4.68 -5.79 -33.45
N ASN A 330 4.71 -7.13 -33.34
CA ASN A 330 4.79 -8.06 -34.46
C ASN A 330 3.48 -8.84 -34.68
N SER A 331 2.35 -8.34 -34.17
CA SER A 331 1.01 -8.93 -34.36
C SER A 331 0.91 -10.41 -33.96
N GLY A 332 1.68 -10.85 -32.96
CA GLY A 332 1.76 -12.24 -32.51
C GLY A 332 2.44 -13.18 -33.50
N ASP A 333 3.41 -12.69 -34.28
CA ASP A 333 4.23 -13.53 -35.15
C ASP A 333 4.97 -14.61 -34.34
N ILE A 334 4.63 -15.87 -34.62
CA ILE A 334 5.12 -17.03 -33.88
C ILE A 334 6.61 -17.25 -34.14
N ASP A 335 7.06 -17.16 -35.38
CA ASP A 335 8.46 -17.42 -35.73
C ASP A 335 9.36 -16.35 -35.10
N TYR A 336 8.90 -15.10 -35.09
CA TYR A 336 9.57 -14.01 -34.41
C TYR A 336 9.68 -14.27 -32.90
N ALA A 337 8.57 -14.58 -32.22
CA ALA A 337 8.58 -14.85 -30.79
C ALA A 337 9.51 -16.03 -30.44
N ILE A 338 9.43 -17.13 -31.19
CA ILE A 338 10.31 -18.30 -31.02
C ILE A 338 11.78 -17.94 -31.27
N SER A 339 12.09 -17.01 -32.17
CA SER A 339 13.45 -16.52 -32.37
C SER A 339 14.00 -15.77 -31.15
N GLN A 340 13.16 -15.09 -30.37
CA GLN A 340 13.56 -14.41 -29.13
C GLN A 340 13.91 -15.43 -28.03
N PHE A 341 13.12 -16.51 -27.91
CA PHE A 341 13.46 -17.63 -27.03
C PHE A 341 14.76 -18.32 -27.44
N ARG A 342 14.96 -18.53 -28.75
CA ARG A 342 16.16 -19.20 -29.29
C ARG A 342 17.46 -18.50 -28.87
N GLN A 343 17.46 -17.17 -28.82
CA GLN A 343 18.62 -16.36 -28.42
C GLN A 343 19.02 -16.55 -26.95
N HIS A 344 18.10 -17.03 -26.09
CA HIS A 344 18.29 -17.12 -24.65
C HIS A 344 18.29 -18.57 -24.12
N LEU A 345 18.42 -19.56 -25.02
CA LEU A 345 18.46 -20.96 -24.62
C LEU A 345 19.65 -21.25 -23.69
N GLY A 346 19.37 -21.99 -22.61
CA GLY A 346 20.33 -22.30 -21.55
C GLY A 346 20.21 -21.38 -20.34
N GLU A 347 19.68 -20.17 -20.50
CA GLU A 347 19.40 -19.26 -19.39
C GLU A 347 18.07 -19.62 -18.68
N PRO A 348 17.89 -19.29 -17.39
CA PRO A 348 16.56 -19.15 -16.82
C PRO A 348 15.77 -18.02 -17.50
N ILE A 349 14.46 -18.17 -17.67
CA ILE A 349 13.65 -17.25 -18.48
C ILE A 349 12.45 -16.72 -17.69
N ILE A 350 12.23 -15.42 -17.82
CA ILE A 350 10.92 -14.78 -17.61
C ILE A 350 10.53 -14.17 -18.95
N SER A 351 9.43 -14.63 -19.55
CA SER A 351 8.97 -14.13 -20.86
C SER A 351 7.90 -13.08 -20.71
N LEU A 352 7.94 -12.03 -21.52
CA LEU A 352 6.91 -10.99 -21.63
C LEU A 352 6.02 -11.26 -22.86
N SER A 353 4.71 -11.37 -22.60
CA SER A 353 3.63 -11.41 -23.58
C SER A 353 2.46 -10.58 -23.04
N HIS A 354 1.42 -10.34 -23.84
CA HIS A 354 0.32 -9.46 -23.48
C HIS A 354 -1.04 -10.16 -23.65
N CYS A 355 -1.97 -9.92 -22.73
CA CYS A 355 -3.37 -10.33 -22.86
C CYS A 355 -4.10 -9.58 -23.98
N PHE A 356 -3.57 -8.41 -24.37
CA PHE A 356 -4.18 -7.51 -25.35
C PHE A 356 -3.12 -6.76 -26.17
N TYR A 357 -3.42 -6.58 -27.45
CA TYR A 357 -2.83 -5.59 -28.36
C TYR A 357 -3.80 -5.35 -29.51
N GLU A 358 -3.67 -4.26 -30.26
CA GLU A 358 -4.70 -3.79 -31.21
C GLU A 358 -5.16 -4.86 -32.22
N THR A 359 -4.23 -5.70 -32.70
CA THR A 359 -4.52 -6.74 -33.70
C THR A 359 -4.75 -8.13 -33.10
N ILE A 360 -4.85 -8.26 -31.77
CA ILE A 360 -4.98 -9.56 -31.12
C ILE A 360 -6.31 -10.24 -31.47
N THR A 361 -6.25 -11.55 -31.67
CA THR A 361 -7.44 -12.41 -31.77
C THR A 361 -7.28 -13.57 -30.81
N ARG A 362 -8.39 -14.22 -30.44
CA ARG A 362 -8.37 -15.45 -29.65
C ARG A 362 -7.39 -16.47 -30.24
N ASP A 363 -7.47 -16.72 -31.54
CA ASP A 363 -6.64 -17.75 -32.17
C ASP A 363 -5.16 -17.35 -32.21
N ARG A 364 -4.84 -16.06 -32.34
CA ARG A 364 -3.45 -15.56 -32.28
C ARG A 364 -2.81 -15.83 -30.92
N VAL A 365 -3.46 -15.42 -29.82
CA VAL A 365 -2.91 -15.66 -28.48
C VAL A 365 -2.78 -17.15 -28.19
N LEU A 366 -3.78 -17.96 -28.55
CA LEU A 366 -3.74 -19.41 -28.29
C LEU A 366 -2.67 -20.14 -29.11
N ASN A 367 -2.50 -19.77 -30.39
CA ASN A 367 -1.49 -20.39 -31.24
C ASN A 367 -0.06 -19.98 -30.83
N LEU A 368 0.14 -18.71 -30.46
CA LEU A 368 1.43 -18.24 -29.95
C LEU A 368 1.82 -18.98 -28.67
N VAL A 369 0.94 -18.98 -27.66
CA VAL A 369 1.21 -19.64 -26.38
C VAL A 369 1.43 -21.15 -26.55
N ARG A 370 0.71 -21.80 -27.47
CA ARG A 370 0.96 -23.21 -27.82
C ARG A 370 2.38 -23.41 -28.35
N ALA A 371 2.77 -22.62 -29.36
CA ALA A 371 4.08 -22.74 -29.99
C ALA A 371 5.22 -22.50 -28.99
N GLU A 372 5.10 -21.51 -28.11
CA GLU A 372 6.08 -21.23 -27.06
C GLU A 372 6.18 -22.38 -26.06
N ILE A 373 5.04 -22.91 -25.58
CA ILE A 373 5.02 -24.04 -24.65
C ILE A 373 5.67 -25.28 -25.26
N ASP A 374 5.28 -25.63 -26.48
CA ASP A 374 5.80 -26.81 -27.18
C ASP A 374 7.31 -26.67 -27.42
N TYR A 375 7.76 -25.52 -27.91
CA TYR A 375 9.18 -25.24 -28.15
C TYR A 375 10.00 -25.33 -26.86
N MET A 376 9.56 -24.68 -25.79
CA MET A 376 10.32 -24.62 -24.56
C MET A 376 10.36 -25.96 -23.83
N LYS A 377 9.27 -26.74 -23.87
CA LYS A 377 9.25 -28.13 -23.39
C LYS A 377 10.23 -29.00 -24.18
N ASP A 378 10.25 -28.90 -25.51
CA ASP A 378 11.24 -29.59 -26.36
C ASP A 378 12.68 -29.23 -25.99
N LYS A 379 12.94 -27.97 -25.62
CA LYS A 379 14.27 -27.51 -25.14
C LYS A 379 14.57 -27.83 -23.67
N GLY A 380 13.73 -28.65 -23.04
CA GLY A 380 13.92 -29.14 -21.68
C GLY A 380 13.71 -28.09 -20.59
N TYR A 381 12.92 -27.05 -20.86
CA TYR A 381 12.54 -26.07 -19.84
C TYR A 381 11.40 -26.58 -18.98
N LYS A 382 11.50 -26.31 -17.68
CA LYS A 382 10.42 -26.49 -16.71
C LYS A 382 9.62 -25.19 -16.63
N LEU A 383 8.33 -25.24 -16.98
CA LEU A 383 7.42 -24.13 -16.70
C LEU A 383 7.14 -24.05 -15.20
N VAL A 384 7.26 -22.85 -14.64
CA VAL A 384 7.12 -22.59 -13.20
C VAL A 384 6.30 -21.32 -12.96
N THR A 385 5.68 -21.22 -11.77
CA THR A 385 5.05 -19.96 -11.36
C THR A 385 6.12 -18.91 -11.02
N MET A 386 5.73 -17.63 -10.90
CA MET A 386 6.66 -16.59 -10.50
C MET A 386 7.23 -16.83 -9.11
N SER A 387 6.43 -17.31 -8.15
CA SER A 387 6.92 -17.64 -6.81
C SER A 387 8.06 -18.66 -6.82
N GLU A 388 7.92 -19.73 -7.62
CA GLU A 388 8.97 -20.73 -7.81
C GLU A 388 10.16 -20.17 -8.60
N CYS A 389 9.89 -19.34 -9.61
CA CYS A 389 10.91 -18.67 -10.43
C CYS A 389 11.84 -17.79 -9.60
N VAL A 390 11.30 -16.98 -8.68
CA VAL A 390 12.07 -15.96 -7.92
C VAL A 390 12.27 -16.30 -6.43
N GLY A 391 11.75 -17.43 -5.96
CA GLY A 391 11.89 -17.88 -4.57
C GLY A 391 11.21 -16.96 -3.55
N ARG A 392 10.04 -16.42 -3.90
CA ARG A 392 9.25 -15.49 -3.06
C ARG A 392 7.77 -15.84 -3.11
N LYS A 393 6.97 -15.36 -2.17
CA LYS A 393 5.52 -15.55 -2.22
C LYS A 393 4.89 -14.55 -3.19
N ALA A 394 3.93 -15.00 -3.99
CA ALA A 394 3.16 -14.14 -4.91
C ALA A 394 2.24 -13.13 -4.21
N TYR A 395 1.91 -13.34 -2.94
CA TYR A 395 0.96 -12.52 -2.19
C TYR A 395 1.52 -12.08 -0.83
N GLN A 396 1.04 -10.94 -0.35
CA GLN A 396 1.47 -10.28 0.90
C GLN A 396 0.97 -11.01 2.16
#